data_AF-A0A4P0Y8U4-F1
#
_entry.id   AF-A0A4P0Y8U4-F1
#
_cell.length_a   1.000
_cell.length_b   1.000
_cell.length_c   1.000
_cell.angle_alpha   90.00
_cell.angle_beta   90.00
_cell.angle_gamma   90.00
#
_symmetry.space_group_name_H-M   'P 1'
#
loop_
_entity.id
_entity.type
_entity.pdbx_description
1 polymer ?
#
loop_
_entity_poly.entity_id
_entity_poly.type
_entity_poly.pdbx_seq_one_letter_code
_entity_poly.pdbx_strand_id
1 'polypeptide(L)'
;MSSGSITTGRTSGLLTLAIGALFYSSGSIARPDLQPLGPNIADKGSAFYHFTQRQYDSADGERHYRVWTAVPDKAPPAAGYPVLYMLDGNAVMDKLDDAFLQQLFAGSPPVIVAIGYQTALPFDTAARAWDYTPPLKTHEPRAGKPALPPRKTGGQ
;
A
#
# COMPACT_ATOMS: atom_id res chain seq x y z
N MET A 1 -31.40 74.77 -18.69
CA MET A 1 -30.67 73.57 -19.11
C MET A 1 -30.26 72.80 -17.88
N SER A 2 -31.05 71.81 -17.47
CA SER A 2 -30.78 70.73 -16.49
C SER A 2 -32.09 70.29 -15.83
N SER A 3 -32.55 69.10 -16.21
CA SER A 3 -33.59 68.24 -15.61
C SER A 3 -33.88 67.19 -16.69
N GLY A 4 -33.92 65.89 -16.46
CA GLY A 4 -34.25 65.12 -15.26
C GLY A 4 -34.93 63.86 -15.81
N SER A 5 -34.50 62.70 -15.35
CA SER A 5 -34.73 61.36 -15.90
C SER A 5 -36.19 60.91 -15.98
N ILE A 6 -36.56 60.14 -17.02
CA ILE A 6 -37.56 59.05 -16.92
C ILE A 6 -37.29 57.91 -17.93
N THR A 7 -36.84 56.79 -17.37
CA THR A 7 -37.36 55.41 -17.51
C THR A 7 -37.80 54.90 -18.88
N THR A 8 -37.16 53.83 -19.35
CA THR A 8 -37.79 52.51 -19.62
C THR A 8 -36.71 51.47 -19.92
N GLY A 9 -36.38 50.67 -18.90
CA GLY A 9 -35.62 49.44 -19.08
C GLY A 9 -36.57 48.33 -19.54
N ARG A 10 -36.34 47.81 -20.75
CA ARG A 10 -37.04 46.62 -21.26
C ARG A 10 -36.15 45.41 -20.98
N THR A 11 -36.49 44.67 -19.93
CA THR A 11 -35.91 43.38 -19.57
C THR A 11 -36.21 42.36 -20.68
N SER A 12 -35.16 41.87 -21.34
CA SER A 12 -35.23 40.65 -22.13
C SER A 12 -34.58 39.54 -21.31
N GLY A 13 -35.43 38.71 -20.71
CA GLY A 13 -35.00 37.46 -20.11
C GLY A 13 -34.59 36.47 -21.20
N LEU A 14 -33.42 35.86 -21.05
CA LEU A 14 -33.05 34.64 -21.72
C LEU A 14 -32.45 33.70 -20.68
N LEU A 15 -33.36 32.90 -20.12
CA LEU A 15 -33.11 31.71 -19.34
C LEU A 15 -32.28 30.75 -20.20
N THR A 16 -30.97 30.67 -19.98
CA THR A 16 -30.12 29.68 -20.65
C THR A 16 -29.83 28.55 -19.69
N LEU A 17 -30.37 27.39 -20.06
CA LEU A 17 -30.33 26.08 -19.42
C LEU A 17 -29.03 25.78 -18.65
N ALA A 18 -29.19 25.51 -17.36
CA ALA A 18 -28.36 24.56 -16.65
C ALA A 18 -28.70 23.15 -17.16
N ILE A 19 -27.81 22.51 -17.92
CA ILE A 19 -27.61 21.05 -18.01
C ILE A 19 -26.22 20.87 -18.64
N GLY A 20 -25.22 20.51 -17.83
CA GLY A 20 -23.87 20.23 -18.32
C GLY A 20 -22.88 19.85 -17.22
N ALA A 21 -23.35 19.29 -16.12
CA ALA A 21 -22.50 18.97 -14.96
C ALA A 21 -22.82 17.57 -14.41
N LEU A 22 -22.91 16.56 -15.25
CA LEU A 22 -22.79 15.17 -14.81
C LEU A 22 -22.06 14.37 -15.88
N PHE A 23 -21.25 13.40 -15.42
CA PHE A 23 -20.35 12.51 -16.18
C PHE A 23 -18.90 12.98 -16.41
N TYR A 24 -18.28 13.61 -15.39
CA TYR A 24 -16.89 13.27 -15.10
C TYR A 24 -16.88 12.07 -14.17
N SER A 25 -17.12 10.88 -14.73
CA SER A 25 -16.75 9.65 -14.05
C SER A 25 -15.23 9.57 -14.09
N SER A 26 -14.55 10.18 -13.12
CA SER A 26 -13.16 9.86 -12.84
C SER A 26 -13.11 8.35 -12.58
N GLY A 27 -12.69 7.58 -13.57
CA GLY A 27 -12.42 6.17 -13.39
C GLY A 27 -11.41 6.05 -12.26
N SER A 28 -11.86 5.61 -11.09
CA SER A 28 -10.96 5.27 -10.00
C SER A 28 -10.23 4.01 -10.45
N ILE A 29 -9.06 4.22 -11.05
CA ILE A 29 -8.14 3.14 -11.35
C ILE A 29 -7.51 2.79 -10.01
N ALA A 30 -7.94 1.68 -9.41
CA ALA A 30 -7.33 1.11 -8.21
C ALA A 30 -5.95 0.52 -8.56
N ARG A 31 -4.98 1.38 -8.89
CA ARG A 31 -3.58 1.01 -9.08
C ARG A 31 -2.82 1.36 -7.80
N PRO A 32 -1.99 0.43 -7.29
CA PRO A 32 -1.11 0.75 -6.17
C PRO A 32 -0.13 1.84 -6.60
N ASP A 33 0.18 2.74 -5.68
CA ASP A 33 1.30 3.66 -5.86
C ASP A 33 2.59 2.84 -5.86
N LEU A 34 3.44 3.07 -6.87
CA LEU A 34 4.71 2.39 -7.08
C LEU A 34 5.86 3.40 -7.14
N GLN A 35 5.72 4.56 -6.50
CA GLN A 35 6.86 5.44 -6.28
C GLN A 35 7.88 4.78 -5.34
N PRO A 36 9.19 5.04 -5.52
CA PRO A 36 10.21 4.59 -4.59
C PRO A 36 9.95 5.09 -3.17
N LEU A 37 10.14 4.21 -2.19
CA LEU A 37 10.03 4.51 -0.78
C LEU A 37 11.28 5.22 -0.26
N GLY A 38 11.08 6.13 0.69
CA GLY A 38 12.15 6.76 1.44
C GLY A 38 12.61 5.93 2.65
N PRO A 39 13.41 6.52 3.55
CA PRO A 39 13.79 5.89 4.82
C PRO A 39 12.56 5.53 5.66
N ASN A 40 12.57 4.32 6.22
CA ASN A 40 11.49 3.78 7.04
C ASN A 40 11.85 3.80 8.54
N ILE A 41 10.97 3.26 9.39
CA ILE A 41 11.18 3.29 10.84
C ILE A 41 12.41 2.49 11.31
N ALA A 42 12.85 1.47 10.57
CA ALA A 42 14.11 0.78 10.90
C ALA A 42 15.34 1.66 10.66
N ASP A 43 15.28 2.60 9.70
CA ASP A 43 16.36 3.57 9.46
C ASP A 43 16.32 4.73 10.48
N LYS A 44 15.12 5.12 10.90
CA LYS A 44 14.88 6.25 11.82
C LYS A 44 15.08 5.86 13.29
N GLY A 45 14.83 4.60 13.63
CA GLY A 45 14.79 4.10 15.01
C GLY A 45 13.42 4.30 15.67
N SER A 46 13.23 3.63 16.81
CA SER A 46 12.05 3.72 17.67
C SER A 46 12.50 3.76 19.13
N ALA A 47 11.72 4.39 20.00
CA ALA A 47 11.94 4.33 21.45
C ALA A 47 11.43 3.02 22.09
N PHE A 48 10.70 2.19 21.34
CA PHE A 48 9.97 1.02 21.84
C PHE A 48 10.46 -0.30 21.25
N TYR A 49 11.15 -0.25 20.11
CA TYR A 49 11.61 -1.41 19.36
C TYR A 49 13.01 -1.17 18.79
N HIS A 50 13.81 -2.23 18.76
CA HIS A 50 15.03 -2.28 17.96
C HIS A 50 14.81 -3.11 16.69
N PHE A 51 15.44 -2.66 15.60
CA PHE A 51 15.28 -3.27 14.29
C PHE A 51 16.58 -3.93 13.84
N THR A 52 16.44 -5.09 13.22
CA THR A 52 17.52 -5.70 12.42
C THR A 52 17.01 -5.95 11.01
N GLN A 53 17.92 -5.92 10.04
CA GLN A 53 17.62 -6.22 8.65
C GLN A 53 18.51 -7.35 8.17
N ARG A 54 17.92 -8.34 7.49
CA ARG A 54 18.63 -9.44 6.84
C ARG A 54 18.15 -9.60 5.41
N GLN A 55 19.03 -10.12 4.57
CA GLN A 55 18.76 -10.43 3.17
C GLN A 55 18.83 -11.94 2.98
N TYR A 56 17.94 -12.46 2.14
CA TYR A 56 17.86 -13.87 1.79
C TYR A 56 17.53 -14.01 0.32
N ASP A 57 17.89 -15.14 -0.27
CA ASP A 57 17.51 -15.50 -1.63
C ASP A 57 16.61 -16.74 -1.60
N SER A 58 15.68 -16.84 -2.55
CA SER A 58 14.90 -18.04 -2.76
C SER A 58 15.80 -19.20 -3.20
N ALA A 59 15.32 -20.43 -2.98
CA ALA A 59 16.08 -21.63 -3.35
C ALA A 59 16.39 -21.73 -4.86
N ASP A 60 15.56 -21.14 -5.71
CA ASP A 60 15.78 -21.03 -7.16
C ASP A 60 16.62 -19.79 -7.56
N GLY A 61 16.98 -18.94 -6.61
CA GLY A 61 17.75 -17.71 -6.83
C GLY A 61 17.02 -16.59 -7.56
N GLU A 62 15.72 -16.75 -7.87
CA GLU A 62 14.98 -15.74 -8.66
C GLU A 62 14.37 -14.61 -7.81
N ARG A 63 14.27 -14.79 -6.49
CA ARG A 63 13.64 -13.84 -5.58
C ARG A 63 14.59 -13.48 -4.46
N HIS A 64 14.71 -12.18 -4.24
CA HIS A 64 15.64 -11.59 -3.28
C HIS A 64 14.83 -10.90 -2.18
N TYR A 65 14.86 -11.45 -0.99
CA TYR A 65 14.10 -10.99 0.16
C TYR A 65 14.89 -10.00 0.99
N ARG A 66 14.19 -9.02 1.54
CA ARG A 66 14.66 -8.13 2.60
C ARG A 66 13.72 -8.29 3.78
N VAL A 67 14.24 -8.80 4.89
CA VAL A 67 13.45 -9.09 6.09
C VAL A 67 13.87 -8.15 7.20
N TRP A 68 12.90 -7.40 7.73
CA TRP A 68 13.08 -6.61 8.94
C TRP A 68 12.53 -7.38 10.12
N THR A 69 13.28 -7.40 11.21
CA THR A 69 12.83 -7.94 12.50
C THR A 69 12.83 -6.81 13.52
N ALA A 70 11.64 -6.43 13.98
CA ALA A 70 11.44 -5.48 15.06
C ALA A 70 11.20 -6.25 16.35
N VAL A 71 12.08 -6.09 17.32
CA VAL A 71 11.96 -6.73 18.63
C VAL A 71 11.63 -5.67 19.67
N PRO A 72 10.62 -5.90 20.54
CA PRO A 72 10.26 -4.92 21.56
C PRO A 72 11.36 -4.74 22.60
N ASP A 73 11.60 -3.51 23.04
CA ASP A 73 12.49 -3.17 24.15
C ASP A 73 11.82 -3.39 25.52
N LYS A 74 11.18 -4.56 25.66
CA LYS A 74 10.52 -5.03 26.87
C LYS A 74 11.17 -6.32 27.33
N ALA A 75 10.84 -6.84 28.51
CA ALA A 75 11.18 -8.21 28.86
C ALA A 75 10.18 -9.17 28.18
N PRO A 76 10.62 -10.31 27.60
CA PRO A 76 9.72 -11.29 27.05
C PRO A 76 8.86 -11.93 28.14
N PRO A 77 7.60 -12.30 27.85
CA PRO A 77 6.82 -13.20 28.70
C PRO A 77 7.55 -14.53 28.92
N ALA A 78 7.17 -15.29 29.96
CA ALA A 78 7.77 -16.61 30.23
C ALA A 78 7.64 -17.60 29.06
N ALA A 79 6.58 -17.48 28.25
CA ALA A 79 6.37 -18.28 27.05
C ALA A 79 7.12 -17.75 25.81
N GLY A 80 7.88 -16.65 25.94
CA GLY A 80 8.49 -15.92 24.84
C GLY A 80 7.56 -14.87 24.22
N TYR A 81 8.09 -14.12 23.26
CA TYR A 81 7.29 -13.15 22.50
C TYR A 81 6.34 -13.86 21.53
N PRO A 82 5.10 -13.38 21.37
CA PRO A 82 4.35 -13.68 20.17
C PRO A 82 5.07 -13.10 18.95
N VAL A 83 4.95 -13.76 17.79
CA VAL A 83 5.58 -13.31 16.54
C VAL A 83 4.50 -13.05 15.48
N LEU A 84 4.53 -11.86 14.89
CA LEU A 84 3.68 -11.47 13.77
C LEU A 84 4.51 -11.39 12.50
N TYR A 85 4.25 -12.30 11.56
CA TYR A 85 4.82 -12.25 10.22
C TYR A 85 3.92 -11.40 9.31
N MET A 86 4.52 -10.44 8.63
CA MET A 86 3.81 -9.53 7.74
C MET A 86 4.39 -9.63 6.33
N LEU A 87 3.54 -9.97 5.37
CA LEU A 87 3.87 -9.95 3.95
C LEU A 87 3.92 -8.49 3.44
N ASP A 88 4.53 -8.30 2.27
CA ASP A 88 4.73 -6.99 1.66
C ASP A 88 5.49 -6.02 2.58
N GLY A 89 6.58 -6.53 3.17
CA GLY A 89 7.35 -5.86 4.20
C GLY A 89 7.81 -4.45 3.83
N ASN A 90 8.13 -4.17 2.56
CA ASN A 90 8.48 -2.82 2.12
C ASN A 90 7.35 -1.82 2.40
N ALA A 91 6.12 -2.14 1.99
CA ALA A 91 4.95 -1.29 2.22
C ALA A 91 4.55 -1.23 3.71
N VAL A 92 4.70 -2.33 4.43
CA VAL A 92 4.46 -2.36 5.88
C VAL A 92 5.42 -1.41 6.61
N MET A 93 6.71 -1.49 6.31
CA MET A 93 7.72 -0.65 6.95
C MET A 93 7.56 0.85 6.60
N ASP A 94 7.04 1.18 5.42
CA ASP A 94 6.67 2.56 5.06
C ASP A 94 5.54 3.13 5.93
N LYS A 95 4.61 2.26 6.36
CA LYS A 95 3.44 2.65 7.17
C LYS A 95 3.64 2.49 8.67
N LEU A 96 4.61 1.70 9.09
CA LEU A 96 4.89 1.48 10.50
C LEU A 96 5.50 2.75 11.11
N ASP A 97 4.85 3.27 12.15
CA ASP A 97 5.28 4.48 12.85
C ASP A 97 5.43 4.27 14.36
N ASP A 98 6.11 5.21 15.01
CA ASP A 98 6.48 5.07 16.42
C ASP A 98 5.25 5.16 17.35
N ALA A 99 4.20 5.88 16.94
CA ALA A 99 2.95 5.99 17.70
C ALA A 99 2.21 4.64 17.75
N PHE A 100 2.17 3.91 16.64
CA PHE A 100 1.62 2.56 16.62
C PHE A 100 2.46 1.59 17.45
N LEU A 101 3.78 1.67 17.35
CA LEU A 101 4.69 0.84 18.15
C LEU A 101 4.54 1.11 19.65
N GLN A 102 4.35 2.37 20.05
CA GLN A 102 4.04 2.75 21.43
C GLN A 102 2.77 2.07 21.93
N GLN A 103 1.72 2.03 21.10
CA GLN A 103 0.46 1.40 21.45
C GLN A 103 0.63 -0.11 21.66
N LEU A 104 1.40 -0.79 20.80
CA LEU A 104 1.73 -2.20 20.99
C LEU A 104 2.54 -2.43 22.27
N PHE A 105 3.51 -1.54 22.54
CA PHE A 105 4.42 -1.64 23.68
C PHE A 105 3.70 -1.53 25.03
N ALA A 106 2.63 -0.72 25.11
CA ALA A 106 1.80 -0.59 26.30
C ALA A 106 1.14 -1.91 26.74
N GLY A 107 0.87 -2.82 25.78
CA GLY A 107 0.28 -4.13 26.03
C GLY A 107 1.32 -5.25 26.11
N SER A 108 1.05 -6.32 25.36
CA SER A 108 1.97 -7.45 25.15
C SER A 108 2.54 -7.37 23.73
N PRO A 109 3.64 -6.62 23.51
CA PRO A 109 4.14 -6.36 22.17
C PRO A 109 4.68 -7.63 21.49
N PRO A 110 4.35 -7.89 20.22
CA PRO A 110 4.93 -8.99 19.46
C PRO A 110 6.28 -8.62 18.84
N VAL A 111 7.09 -9.63 18.53
CA VAL A 111 8.14 -9.45 17.51
C VAL A 111 7.45 -9.32 16.16
N ILE A 112 7.81 -8.28 15.39
CA ILE A 112 7.30 -8.08 14.04
C ILE A 112 8.37 -8.55 13.05
N VAL A 113 7.99 -9.44 12.14
CA VAL A 113 8.85 -9.90 11.03
C VAL A 113 8.21 -9.45 9.72
N ALA A 114 8.69 -8.34 9.17
CA ALA A 114 8.22 -7.81 7.90
C ALA A 114 9.04 -8.41 6.75
N ILE A 115 8.39 -9.21 5.90
CA ILE A 115 9.00 -9.92 4.78
C ILE A 115 8.74 -9.14 3.50
N GLY A 116 9.77 -8.44 3.05
CA GLY A 116 9.77 -7.69 1.80
C GLY A 116 10.74 -8.26 0.78
N TYR A 117 10.91 -7.50 -0.30
CA TYR A 117 11.83 -7.79 -1.40
C TYR A 117 12.94 -6.74 -1.45
N GLN A 118 14.08 -7.09 -2.04
CA GLN A 118 15.21 -6.19 -2.24
C GLN A 118 14.94 -5.19 -3.37
N THR A 119 14.01 -4.27 -3.12
CA THR A 119 13.60 -3.20 -4.04
C THR A 119 13.38 -1.91 -3.27
N ALA A 120 13.50 -0.77 -3.96
CA ALA A 120 13.09 0.53 -3.43
C ALA A 120 11.57 0.75 -3.53
N LEU A 121 10.84 -0.10 -4.24
CA LEU A 121 9.40 0.02 -4.42
C LEU A 121 8.62 -0.54 -3.22
N PRO A 122 7.36 -0.11 -3.00
CA PRO A 122 6.50 -0.71 -1.98
C PRO A 122 6.15 -2.18 -2.27
N PHE A 123 6.19 -2.58 -3.54
CA PHE A 123 5.88 -3.96 -3.94
C PHE A 123 6.79 -4.42 -5.08
N ASP A 124 7.32 -5.63 -4.98
CA ASP A 124 7.76 -6.40 -6.14
C ASP A 124 6.57 -7.17 -6.71
N THR A 125 5.97 -6.63 -7.76
CA THR A 125 4.72 -7.18 -8.31
C THR A 125 4.86 -8.54 -8.96
N ALA A 126 6.06 -8.90 -9.44
CA ALA A 126 6.32 -10.19 -10.06
C ALA A 126 6.58 -11.24 -8.99
N ALA A 127 7.50 -10.96 -8.06
CA ALA A 127 7.87 -11.89 -7.00
C ALA A 127 6.68 -12.20 -6.08
N ARG A 128 5.91 -11.18 -5.66
CA ARG A 128 4.73 -11.39 -4.80
C ARG A 128 3.61 -12.17 -5.47
N ALA A 129 3.44 -11.99 -6.79
CA ALA A 129 2.43 -12.74 -7.53
C ALA A 129 2.80 -14.22 -7.58
N TRP A 130 4.09 -14.54 -7.66
CA TRP A 130 4.58 -15.91 -7.57
C TRP A 130 4.44 -16.48 -6.16
N ASP A 131 5.01 -15.81 -5.15
CA ASP A 131 5.11 -16.35 -3.78
C ASP A 131 3.76 -16.47 -3.07
N TYR A 132 2.79 -15.59 -3.35
CA TYR A 132 1.53 -15.56 -2.60
C TYR A 132 0.39 -16.31 -3.27
N THR A 133 0.63 -16.92 -4.45
CA THR A 133 -0.39 -17.67 -5.15
C THR A 133 -0.04 -19.16 -5.15
N PRO A 134 -0.96 -20.03 -4.69
CA PRO A 134 -0.75 -21.47 -4.77
C PRO A 134 -0.67 -21.92 -6.24
N PRO A 135 -0.03 -23.07 -6.53
CA PRO A 135 0.06 -23.59 -7.89
C PRO A 135 -1.34 -23.80 -8.48
N LEU A 136 -1.52 -23.35 -9.72
CA LEU A 136 -2.78 -23.53 -10.43
C LEU A 136 -2.98 -25.02 -10.69
N LYS A 137 -4.04 -25.61 -10.14
CA LYS A 137 -4.38 -27.03 -10.34
C LYS A 137 -4.78 -27.32 -11.80
N THR A 138 -5.39 -26.34 -12.47
CA THR A 138 -5.80 -26.38 -13.89
C THR A 138 -5.99 -24.94 -14.39
N HIS A 139 -5.39 -24.57 -15.52
CA HIS A 139 -5.61 -23.27 -16.15
C HIS A 139 -6.88 -23.34 -17.02
N GLU A 140 -8.06 -23.29 -16.41
CA GLU A 140 -9.31 -23.13 -17.15
C GLU A 140 -9.51 -21.64 -17.44
N PRO A 141 -9.46 -21.19 -18.70
CA PRO A 141 -9.77 -19.80 -19.03
C PRO A 141 -11.21 -19.52 -18.61
N ARG A 142 -11.42 -18.52 -17.75
CA ARG A 142 -12.78 -18.08 -17.42
C ARG A 142 -13.45 -17.61 -18.70
N ALA A 143 -14.50 -18.31 -19.14
CA ALA A 143 -15.25 -17.97 -20.34
C ALA A 143 -15.64 -16.47 -20.34
N GLY A 144 -15.28 -15.77 -21.43
CA GLY A 144 -15.66 -14.37 -21.65
C GLY A 144 -14.70 -13.29 -21.14
N LYS A 145 -13.50 -13.63 -20.62
CA LYS A 145 -12.45 -12.63 -20.32
C LYS A 145 -11.23 -12.83 -21.23
N PRO A 146 -10.68 -11.77 -21.84
CA PRO A 146 -9.38 -11.84 -22.49
C PRO A 146 -8.36 -12.39 -21.49
N ALA A 147 -7.58 -13.39 -21.89
CA ALA A 147 -6.48 -13.87 -21.08
C ALA A 147 -5.51 -12.70 -20.86
N LEU A 148 -5.33 -12.28 -19.61
CA LEU A 148 -4.22 -11.40 -19.27
C LEU A 148 -2.93 -12.14 -19.67
N PRO A 149 -1.89 -11.44 -20.16
CA PRO A 149 -0.60 -12.09 -20.38
C PRO A 149 -0.21 -12.84 -19.10
N PRO A 150 0.22 -14.10 -19.20
CA PRO A 150 0.39 -14.97 -18.05
C PRO A 150 1.43 -14.35 -17.11
N ARG A 151 0.97 -13.88 -15.94
CA ARG A 151 1.89 -13.62 -14.82
C ARG A 151 2.35 -14.99 -14.32
N LYS A 152 3.67 -15.14 -14.13
CA LYS A 152 4.23 -16.30 -13.46
C LYS A 152 3.57 -16.36 -12.07
N THR A 153 2.74 -17.38 -11.86
CA THR A 153 1.92 -17.60 -10.64
C THR A 153 2.08 -19.06 -10.24
N GLY A 154 1.90 -19.38 -8.96
CA GLY A 154 1.99 -20.75 -8.49
C GLY A 154 3.33 -21.15 -7.91
N GLY A 155 3.86 -20.38 -6.97
CA GLY A 155 5.01 -20.80 -6.14
C GLY A 155 4.76 -22.17 -5.51
N GLN A 156 5.82 -22.98 -5.42
CA GLN A 156 5.81 -24.36 -4.91
C GLN A 156 6.42 -24.41 -3.52
#